data_AF-A0A1S2Z942-F1
#
_entry.id   AF-A0A1S2Z942-F1
#
_cell.length_a   1.000
_cell.length_b   1.000
_cell.length_c   1.000
_cell.angle_alpha   90.00
_cell.angle_beta   90.00
_cell.angle_gamma   90.00
#
_symmetry.space_group_name_H-M   'P 1'
#
loop_
_entity.id
_entity.type
_entity.pdbx_description
1 polymer ?
#
loop_
_entity_poly.entity_id
_entity_poly.type
_entity_poly.pdbx_seq_one_letter_code
_entity_poly.pdbx_strand_id
1 'polypeptide(L)'
;MIVKCLSGGSPSLPCLDHYYLHILFLLLLLTSLAIVASSFVLATSQRTLRRTEKLKDTVVGIGEEAVGAIGRVMRTTKQIQYLLLPYNPQICMSLNSTTQDLRTNSRVIRRFIDRSEQSFDKATHTSHTAHIVVLTVNLVTLTAALVLMLLYWRPGFIILILCLWILTSVCWFLTGFDYFLHTFADDACSAFEEFVRSPQNSSLGSMLPCINDSFSGKLIAEIGSTIHSFIVELNSNVSVMYRLLGIGEGNGELIGLRKICDPFSGAPNYTYVSQNCPHDAIRIGDLPKALVRFTCRGEDTIEECRKNGKFLPFASYNMAHAYSRSIQDMLDIYPDLQRLTKCTIVKNKAEEIVLHQCKPIRISTKLLWASIMSLSIIMVVLVITWVAEALRCTEKPLSACFKTPTSR
;
A
#
# COMPACT_ATOMS: atom_id res chain seq x y z
N MET A 1 -33.63 -32.65 -82.39
CA MET A 1 -33.26 -31.85 -83.57
C MET A 1 -32.47 -30.65 -83.08
N ILE A 2 -31.16 -30.78 -82.85
CA ILE A 2 -30.02 -30.73 -83.81
C ILE A 2 -29.74 -29.29 -84.29
N VAL A 3 -28.46 -28.91 -84.11
CA VAL A 3 -27.69 -27.77 -84.65
C VAL A 3 -27.71 -26.53 -83.72
N LYS A 4 -26.63 -26.11 -83.03
CA LYS A 4 -25.20 -26.13 -83.37
C LYS A 4 -24.36 -26.08 -82.08
N CYS A 5 -23.56 -27.12 -81.83
CA CYS A 5 -22.32 -27.00 -81.05
C CYS A 5 -21.26 -26.40 -81.99
N LEU A 6 -20.41 -25.50 -81.49
CA LEU A 6 -19.00 -25.39 -81.89
C LEU A 6 -18.22 -24.50 -80.89
N SER A 7 -17.42 -25.21 -80.09
CA SER A 7 -16.07 -24.91 -79.63
C SER A 7 -15.72 -23.57 -78.96
N GLY A 8 -15.32 -23.70 -77.71
CA GLY A 8 -14.44 -22.78 -76.99
C GLY A 8 -14.18 -23.32 -75.58
N GLY A 9 -13.38 -24.38 -75.47
CA GLY A 9 -13.08 -25.02 -74.19
C GLY A 9 -12.39 -24.07 -73.21
N SER A 10 -12.83 -24.10 -71.96
CA SER A 10 -12.03 -23.69 -70.82
C SER A 10 -12.25 -24.71 -69.70
N PRO A 11 -11.26 -25.56 -69.38
CA PRO A 11 -11.28 -26.36 -68.18
C PRO A 11 -10.51 -25.61 -67.10
N SER A 12 -11.16 -24.69 -66.39
CA SER A 12 -10.53 -24.07 -65.21
C SER A 12 -11.57 -23.51 -64.24
N LEU A 13 -12.31 -24.38 -63.56
CA LEU A 13 -13.03 -23.95 -62.35
C LEU A 13 -13.25 -25.00 -61.24
N PRO A 14 -12.29 -25.86 -60.86
CA PRO A 14 -12.28 -26.47 -59.52
C PRO A 14 -11.41 -25.69 -58.51
N CYS A 15 -10.40 -24.93 -58.95
CA CYS A 15 -9.45 -24.26 -58.05
C CYS A 15 -10.01 -23.00 -57.36
N LEU A 16 -11.04 -22.37 -57.92
CA LEU A 16 -11.58 -21.11 -57.40
C LEU A 16 -12.49 -21.31 -56.18
N ASP A 17 -13.17 -22.45 -56.11
CA ASP A 17 -14.10 -22.81 -55.03
C ASP A 17 -13.35 -23.27 -53.77
N HIS A 18 -12.29 -24.07 -53.96
CA HIS A 18 -11.41 -24.52 -52.89
C HIS A 18 -10.75 -23.34 -52.15
N TYR A 19 -10.31 -22.32 -52.88
CA TYR A 19 -9.65 -21.14 -52.31
C TYR A 19 -10.60 -20.22 -51.53
N TYR A 20 -11.86 -20.08 -51.97
CA TYR A 20 -12.88 -19.30 -51.25
C TYR A 20 -13.22 -19.95 -49.90
N LEU A 21 -13.35 -21.28 -49.90
CA LEU A 21 -13.60 -22.07 -48.69
C LEU A 21 -12.44 -21.99 -47.68
N HIS A 22 -11.19 -21.92 -48.16
CA HIS A 22 -10.00 -21.69 -47.31
C HIS A 22 -9.99 -20.32 -46.63
N ILE A 23 -10.34 -19.24 -47.33
CA ILE A 23 -10.39 -17.89 -46.73
C ILE A 23 -11.53 -17.79 -45.71
N LEU A 24 -12.70 -18.34 -46.02
CA LEU A 24 -13.81 -18.39 -45.07
C LEU A 24 -13.43 -19.15 -43.80
N PHE A 25 -12.77 -20.31 -43.94
CA PHE A 25 -12.26 -21.07 -42.81
C PHE A 25 -11.22 -20.28 -42.00
N LEU A 26 -10.30 -19.57 -42.67
CA LEU A 26 -9.32 -18.71 -42.02
C LEU A 26 -9.97 -17.57 -41.24
N LEU A 27 -11.01 -16.93 -41.78
CA LEU A 27 -11.78 -15.88 -41.09
C LEU A 27 -12.50 -16.42 -39.86
N LEU A 28 -13.12 -17.59 -39.95
CA LEU A 28 -13.76 -18.27 -38.80
C LEU A 28 -12.73 -18.65 -37.73
N LEU A 29 -11.56 -19.14 -38.14
CA LEU A 29 -10.45 -19.43 -37.23
C LEU A 29 -9.98 -18.16 -36.51
N LEU A 30 -9.69 -17.08 -37.23
CA LEU A 30 -9.19 -15.82 -36.66
C LEU A 30 -10.23 -15.16 -35.74
N THR A 31 -11.52 -15.21 -36.09
CA THR A 31 -12.59 -14.71 -35.21
C THR A 31 -12.70 -15.54 -33.94
N SER A 32 -12.61 -16.88 -34.02
CA SER A 32 -12.58 -17.74 -32.84
C SER A 32 -11.38 -17.45 -31.92
N LEU A 33 -10.19 -17.25 -32.50
CA LEU A 33 -8.99 -16.87 -31.77
C LEU A 33 -9.12 -15.48 -31.12
N ALA A 34 -9.74 -14.51 -31.81
CA ALA A 34 -10.00 -13.19 -31.26
C ALA A 34 -10.97 -13.23 -30.07
N ILE A 35 -11.98 -14.11 -30.11
CA ILE A 35 -12.91 -14.33 -28.98
C ILE A 35 -12.18 -14.94 -27.79
N VAL A 36 -11.36 -15.98 -28.02
CA VAL A 36 -10.56 -16.61 -26.96
C VAL A 36 -9.57 -15.61 -26.36
N ALA A 37 -8.83 -14.87 -27.19
CA ALA A 37 -7.91 -13.84 -26.72
C ALA A 37 -8.64 -12.74 -25.93
N SER A 38 -9.82 -12.30 -26.38
CA SER A 38 -10.66 -11.32 -25.67
C SER A 38 -11.07 -11.82 -24.28
N SER A 39 -11.42 -13.11 -24.15
CA SER A 39 -11.74 -13.71 -22.85
C SER A 39 -10.53 -13.72 -21.91
N PHE A 40 -9.33 -13.95 -22.46
CA PHE A 40 -8.10 -13.96 -21.69
C PHE A 40 -7.71 -12.54 -21.22
N VAL A 41 -7.88 -11.51 -22.07
CA VAL A 41 -7.71 -10.10 -21.70
C VAL A 41 -8.68 -9.72 -20.57
N LEU A 42 -9.94 -10.14 -20.64
CA LEU A 42 -10.91 -9.85 -19.57
C LEU A 42 -10.49 -10.48 -18.24
N ALA A 43 -10.12 -11.76 -18.25
CA ALA A 43 -9.70 -12.49 -17.06
C ALA A 43 -8.42 -11.90 -16.44
N THR A 44 -7.45 -11.53 -17.27
CA THR A 44 -6.19 -10.92 -16.81
C THR A 44 -6.40 -9.48 -16.33
N SER A 45 -7.26 -8.69 -16.97
CA SER A 45 -7.61 -7.34 -16.54
C SER A 45 -8.27 -7.34 -15.15
N GLN A 46 -9.25 -8.21 -14.91
CA GLN A 46 -9.86 -8.38 -13.59
C GLN A 46 -8.86 -8.85 -12.54
N ARG A 47 -7.97 -9.77 -12.90
CA ARG A 47 -6.91 -10.24 -12.00
C ARG A 47 -5.95 -9.12 -11.64
N THR A 48 -5.54 -8.30 -12.60
CA THR A 48 -4.66 -7.14 -12.37
C THR A 48 -5.34 -6.11 -11.49
N LEU A 49 -6.61 -5.77 -11.73
CA LEU A 49 -7.39 -4.85 -10.89
C LEU A 49 -7.35 -5.27 -9.41
N ARG A 50 -7.76 -6.52 -9.11
CA ARG A 50 -7.77 -7.04 -7.74
C ARG A 50 -6.38 -7.05 -7.09
N ARG A 51 -5.33 -7.24 -7.87
CA ARG A 51 -3.94 -7.24 -7.36
C ARG A 51 -3.45 -5.83 -7.08
N THR A 52 -3.78 -4.88 -7.94
CA THR A 52 -3.44 -3.47 -7.73
C THR A 52 -4.21 -2.87 -6.56
N GLU A 53 -5.48 -3.24 -6.35
CA GLU A 53 -6.25 -2.84 -5.15
C GLU A 53 -5.58 -3.34 -3.86
N LYS A 54 -5.18 -4.61 -3.79
CA LYS A 54 -4.45 -5.13 -2.62
C LYS A 54 -3.11 -4.43 -2.37
N LEU A 55 -2.38 -4.11 -3.45
CA LEU A 55 -1.15 -3.34 -3.35
C LEU A 55 -1.43 -1.91 -2.85
N LYS A 56 -2.47 -1.25 -3.37
CA LYS A 56 -2.94 0.07 -2.91
C LYS A 56 -3.22 0.05 -1.41
N ASP A 57 -4.03 -0.90 -0.95
CA ASP A 57 -4.42 -1.00 0.47
C ASP A 57 -3.19 -1.21 1.37
N THR A 58 -2.21 -2.00 0.90
CA THR A 58 -0.96 -2.21 1.63
C THR A 58 -0.15 -0.90 1.71
N VAL A 59 0.00 -0.17 0.59
CA VAL A 59 0.74 1.10 0.53
C VAL A 59 0.07 2.20 1.36
N VAL A 60 -1.25 2.34 1.27
CA VAL A 60 -2.04 3.27 2.08
C VAL A 60 -1.92 2.92 3.57
N GLY A 61 -2.01 1.62 3.89
CA GLY A 61 -1.86 1.11 5.26
C GLY A 61 -0.53 1.49 5.93
N ILE A 62 0.58 1.59 5.16
CA ILE A 62 1.88 2.09 5.66
C ILE A 62 1.73 3.50 6.21
N GLY A 63 1.12 4.37 5.41
CA GLY A 63 0.92 5.76 5.75
C GLY A 63 -0.02 5.94 6.95
N GLU A 64 -1.13 5.20 6.97
CA GLU A 64 -2.09 5.25 8.08
C GLU A 64 -1.48 4.79 9.40
N GLU A 65 -0.69 3.71 9.39
CA GLU A 65 -0.01 3.22 10.59
C GLU A 65 1.02 4.23 11.10
N ALA A 66 1.81 4.84 10.21
CA ALA A 66 2.77 5.88 10.55
C ALA A 66 2.08 7.14 11.13
N VAL A 67 1.00 7.61 10.48
CA VAL A 67 0.19 8.75 10.95
C VAL A 67 -0.46 8.43 12.30
N GLY A 68 -0.90 7.18 12.51
CA GLY A 68 -1.46 6.70 13.76
C GLY A 68 -0.43 6.74 14.90
N ALA A 69 0.78 6.24 14.66
CA ALA A 69 1.88 6.30 15.63
C ALA A 69 2.28 7.74 15.96
N ILE A 70 2.44 8.60 14.94
CA ILE A 70 2.71 10.04 15.14
C ILE A 70 1.60 10.70 15.95
N GLY A 71 0.33 10.36 15.67
CA GLY A 71 -0.82 10.89 16.39
C GLY A 71 -0.86 10.49 17.87
N ARG A 72 -0.44 9.25 18.21
CA ARG A 72 -0.29 8.80 19.60
C ARG A 72 0.81 9.56 20.31
N VAL A 73 2.01 9.64 19.71
CA VAL A 73 3.15 10.40 20.25
C VAL A 73 2.75 11.85 20.50
N MET A 74 2.19 12.55 19.51
CA MET A 74 1.78 13.95 19.65
C MET A 74 0.76 14.17 20.78
N ARG A 75 -0.24 13.29 20.92
CA ARG A 75 -1.28 13.42 21.95
C ARG A 75 -0.66 13.28 23.33
N THR A 76 0.19 12.29 23.53
CA THR A 76 0.85 12.04 24.81
C THR A 76 1.88 13.13 25.12
N THR A 77 2.64 13.61 24.15
CA THR A 77 3.56 14.74 24.34
C THR A 77 2.83 16.02 24.78
N LYS A 78 1.63 16.30 24.25
CA LYS A 78 0.81 17.42 24.73
C LYS A 78 0.32 17.24 26.17
N GLN A 79 0.00 16.00 26.55
CA GLN A 79 -0.37 15.70 27.93
C GLN A 79 0.80 15.94 28.89
N ILE A 80 2.01 15.50 28.52
CA ILE A 80 3.25 15.79 29.26
C ILE A 80 3.48 17.30 29.38
N GLN A 81 3.33 18.06 28.29
CA GLN A 81 3.45 19.53 28.33
C GLN A 81 2.47 20.15 29.33
N TYR A 82 1.21 19.73 29.31
CA TYR A 82 0.20 20.25 30.24
C TYR A 82 0.56 19.97 31.71
N LEU A 83 1.06 18.78 32.01
CA LEU A 83 1.45 18.38 33.36
C LEU A 83 2.70 19.11 33.85
N LEU A 84 3.69 19.33 32.97
CA LEU A 84 4.97 19.93 33.33
C LEU A 84 5.00 21.45 33.22
N LEU A 85 4.01 22.08 32.58
CA LEU A 85 3.95 23.54 32.41
C LEU A 85 4.23 24.36 33.68
N PRO A 86 3.65 24.06 34.86
CA PRO A 86 3.91 24.83 36.08
C PRO A 86 5.28 24.55 36.73
N TYR A 87 5.98 23.49 36.33
CA TYR A 87 7.23 23.03 36.98
C TYR A 87 8.46 23.18 36.10
N ASN A 88 8.32 23.04 34.78
CA ASN A 88 9.42 23.10 33.84
C ASN A 88 8.96 23.67 32.47
N PRO A 89 8.84 25.01 32.36
CA PRO A 89 8.41 25.66 31.12
C PRO A 89 9.42 25.51 29.98
N GLN A 90 10.71 25.30 30.28
CA GLN A 90 11.75 25.11 29.26
C GLN A 90 11.56 23.81 28.48
N ILE A 91 11.29 22.70 29.16
CA ILE A 91 10.96 21.42 28.50
C ILE A 91 9.72 21.57 27.61
N CYS A 92 8.71 22.32 28.06
CA CYS A 92 7.49 22.53 27.31
C CYS A 92 7.74 23.26 25.97
N MET A 93 8.67 24.22 25.93
CA MET A 93 9.05 24.90 24.67
C MET A 93 9.65 23.92 23.65
N SER A 94 10.58 23.06 24.08
CA SER A 94 11.19 22.05 23.21
C SER A 94 10.16 21.04 22.69
N LEU A 95 9.30 20.53 23.58
CA LEU A 95 8.24 19.59 23.20
C LEU A 95 7.21 20.22 22.25
N ASN A 96 6.94 21.52 22.37
CA ASN A 96 6.02 22.23 21.48
C ASN A 96 6.58 22.28 20.04
N SER A 97 7.87 22.58 19.88
CA SER A 97 8.55 22.53 18.58
C SER A 97 8.45 21.13 17.96
N THR A 98 8.79 20.08 18.72
CA THR A 98 8.69 18.69 18.25
C THR A 98 7.27 18.33 17.85
N THR A 99 6.27 18.76 18.61
CA THR A 99 4.85 18.51 18.29
C THR A 99 4.43 19.22 17.01
N GLN A 100 4.95 20.42 16.74
CA GLN A 100 4.70 21.17 15.52
C GLN A 100 5.33 20.49 14.30
N ASP A 101 6.56 19.97 14.43
CA ASP A 101 7.24 19.24 13.37
C ASP A 101 6.51 17.94 13.04
N LEU A 102 6.15 17.15 14.07
CA LEU A 102 5.33 15.94 13.92
C LEU A 102 3.98 16.24 13.25
N ARG A 103 3.33 17.36 13.62
CA ARG A 103 2.08 17.80 12.99
C ARG A 103 2.28 18.11 11.51
N THR A 104 3.37 18.79 11.16
CA THR A 104 3.69 19.16 9.79
C THR A 104 3.97 17.91 8.94
N ASN A 105 4.80 16.99 9.44
CA ASN A 105 5.09 15.72 8.78
C ASN A 105 3.83 14.86 8.62
N SER A 106 2.99 14.76 9.66
CA SER A 106 1.71 14.03 9.58
C SER A 106 0.79 14.59 8.49
N ARG A 107 0.70 15.91 8.32
CA ARG A 107 -0.08 16.53 7.23
C ARG A 107 0.50 16.25 5.85
N VAL A 108 1.83 16.15 5.72
CA VAL A 108 2.47 15.78 4.44
C VAL A 108 2.13 14.33 4.09
N ILE A 109 2.26 13.42 5.05
CA ILE A 109 1.95 12.00 4.86
C ILE A 109 0.47 11.80 4.53
N ARG A 110 -0.46 12.46 5.24
CA ARG A 110 -1.89 12.40 4.92
C ARG A 110 -2.19 12.87 3.48
N ARG A 111 -1.63 14.00 3.07
CA ARG A 111 -1.79 14.50 1.70
C ARG A 111 -1.23 13.52 0.67
N PHE A 112 -0.12 12.85 0.98
CA PHE A 112 0.43 11.81 0.12
C PHE A 112 -0.50 10.59 0.04
N ILE A 113 -1.07 10.13 1.16
CA ILE A 113 -2.04 9.03 1.20
C ILE A 113 -3.26 9.37 0.33
N ASP A 114 -3.93 10.50 0.60
CA ASP A 114 -5.15 10.90 -0.09
C ASP A 114 -4.91 11.03 -1.60
N ARG A 115 -3.77 11.63 -2.00
CA ARG A 115 -3.41 11.80 -3.40
C ARG A 115 -3.05 10.48 -4.07
N SER A 116 -2.34 9.60 -3.36
CA SER A 116 -1.94 8.29 -3.89
C SER A 116 -3.17 7.42 -4.08
N GLU A 117 -4.03 7.30 -3.07
CA GLU A 117 -5.28 6.55 -3.13
C GLU A 117 -6.14 7.00 -4.32
N GLN A 118 -6.37 8.32 -4.45
CA GLN A 118 -7.14 8.85 -5.57
C GLN A 118 -6.49 8.57 -6.92
N SER A 119 -5.15 8.60 -7.00
CA SER A 119 -4.41 8.33 -8.24
C SER A 119 -4.49 6.85 -8.61
N PHE A 120 -4.34 5.95 -7.64
CA PHE A 120 -4.51 4.51 -7.83
C PHE A 120 -5.93 4.19 -8.30
N ASP A 121 -6.96 4.67 -7.61
CA ASP A 121 -8.36 4.39 -7.96
C ASP A 121 -8.72 4.90 -9.35
N LYS A 122 -8.30 6.13 -9.69
CA LYS A 122 -8.52 6.67 -11.03
C LYS A 122 -7.81 5.84 -12.09
N ALA A 123 -6.53 5.52 -11.89
CA ALA A 123 -5.74 4.80 -12.89
C ALA A 123 -6.23 3.36 -13.10
N THR A 124 -6.49 2.61 -12.03
CA THR A 124 -6.91 1.20 -12.10
C THR A 124 -8.32 1.07 -12.66
N HIS A 125 -9.27 1.87 -12.17
CA HIS A 125 -10.66 1.81 -12.62
C HIS A 125 -10.79 2.29 -14.07
N THR A 126 -10.06 3.35 -14.44
CA THR A 126 -10.04 3.84 -15.84
C THR A 126 -9.45 2.79 -16.77
N SER A 127 -8.33 2.17 -16.41
CA SER A 127 -7.72 1.10 -17.21
C SER A 127 -8.67 -0.10 -17.36
N HIS A 128 -9.26 -0.58 -16.27
CA HIS A 128 -10.19 -1.71 -16.32
C HIS A 128 -11.43 -1.41 -17.16
N THR A 129 -12.00 -0.22 -17.00
CA THR A 129 -13.15 0.23 -17.79
C THR A 129 -12.80 0.32 -19.28
N ALA A 130 -11.64 0.87 -19.63
CA ALA A 130 -11.18 0.96 -21.02
C ALA A 130 -11.06 -0.43 -21.67
N HIS A 131 -10.50 -1.41 -20.95
CA HIS A 131 -10.43 -2.79 -21.41
C HIS A 131 -11.81 -3.39 -21.68
N ILE A 132 -12.76 -3.26 -20.75
CA ILE A 132 -14.13 -3.76 -20.93
C ILE A 132 -14.79 -3.11 -22.15
N VAL A 133 -14.68 -1.79 -22.31
CA VAL A 133 -15.28 -1.06 -23.44
C VAL A 133 -14.67 -1.54 -24.77
N VAL A 134 -13.35 -1.65 -24.86
CA VAL A 134 -12.69 -2.10 -26.10
C VAL A 134 -13.06 -3.54 -26.42
N LEU A 135 -13.09 -4.44 -25.44
CA LEU A 135 -13.47 -5.84 -25.65
C LEU A 135 -14.92 -5.99 -26.08
N THR A 136 -15.85 -5.24 -25.48
CA THR A 136 -17.27 -5.28 -25.85
C THR A 136 -17.49 -4.76 -27.26
N VAL A 137 -16.91 -3.61 -27.62
CA VAL A 137 -16.95 -3.07 -28.98
C VAL A 137 -16.32 -4.04 -29.98
N ASN A 138 -15.23 -4.72 -29.61
CA ASN A 138 -14.59 -5.73 -30.44
C ASN A 138 -15.54 -6.89 -30.76
N LEU A 139 -16.17 -7.49 -29.74
CA LEU A 139 -17.09 -8.61 -29.92
C LEU A 139 -18.32 -8.21 -30.74
N VAL A 140 -18.90 -7.03 -30.50
CA VAL A 140 -20.02 -6.51 -31.29
C VAL A 140 -19.62 -6.28 -32.75
N THR A 141 -18.42 -5.75 -32.98
CA THR A 141 -17.93 -5.51 -34.35
C THR A 141 -17.65 -6.82 -35.08
N LEU A 142 -17.04 -7.81 -34.41
CA LEU A 142 -16.80 -9.15 -35.00
C LEU A 142 -18.11 -9.89 -35.31
N THR A 143 -19.12 -9.80 -34.45
CA THR A 143 -20.42 -10.42 -34.70
C THR A 143 -21.18 -9.71 -35.83
N ALA A 144 -21.16 -8.37 -35.86
CA ALA A 144 -21.71 -7.61 -36.98
C ALA A 144 -21.00 -7.93 -38.31
N ALA A 145 -19.68 -8.15 -38.28
CA ALA A 145 -18.91 -8.58 -39.44
C ALA A 145 -19.41 -9.90 -40.03
N LEU A 146 -19.65 -10.90 -39.18
CA LEU A 146 -20.18 -12.20 -39.60
C LEU A 146 -21.60 -12.08 -40.17
N VAL A 147 -22.48 -11.28 -39.55
CA VAL A 147 -23.85 -11.07 -40.04
C VAL A 147 -23.87 -10.33 -41.38
N LEU A 148 -23.07 -9.28 -41.53
CA LEU A 148 -22.97 -8.52 -42.78
C LEU A 148 -22.35 -9.36 -43.91
N MET A 149 -21.41 -10.25 -43.59
CA MET A 149 -20.89 -11.23 -44.54
C MET A 149 -22.00 -12.13 -45.08
N LEU A 150 -22.90 -12.62 -44.22
CA LEU A 150 -24.05 -13.44 -44.62
C LEU A 150 -25.10 -12.65 -45.42
N LEU A 151 -25.27 -11.36 -45.14
CA LEU A 151 -26.26 -10.49 -45.81
C LEU A 151 -25.76 -9.90 -47.14
N TYR A 152 -24.47 -10.07 -47.49
CA TYR A 152 -23.83 -9.54 -48.70
C TYR A 152 -23.97 -8.01 -48.89
N TRP A 153 -24.10 -7.24 -47.80
CA TRP A 153 -24.32 -5.79 -47.87
C TRP A 153 -23.00 -5.00 -48.01
N ARG A 154 -22.70 -4.58 -49.24
CA ARG A 154 -21.42 -3.96 -49.62
C ARG A 154 -21.01 -2.67 -48.89
N PRO A 155 -21.85 -1.62 -48.75
CA PRO A 155 -21.43 -0.39 -48.07
C PRO A 155 -21.21 -0.59 -46.56
N GLY A 156 -22.01 -1.45 -45.91
CA GLY A 156 -21.83 -1.80 -44.50
C GLY A 156 -20.47 -2.46 -44.23
N PHE A 157 -20.00 -3.27 -45.17
CA PHE A 157 -18.71 -3.94 -45.09
C PHE A 157 -17.51 -2.99 -45.08
N ILE A 158 -17.55 -1.93 -45.89
CA ILE A 158 -16.48 -0.93 -45.95
C ILE A 158 -16.41 -0.15 -44.62
N ILE A 159 -17.57 0.27 -44.10
CA ILE A 159 -17.66 0.98 -42.80
C ILE A 159 -17.10 0.10 -41.68
N LEU A 160 -17.46 -1.19 -41.68
CA LEU A 160 -16.97 -2.16 -40.70
C LEU A 160 -15.43 -2.31 -40.73
N ILE A 161 -14.83 -2.39 -41.92
CA ILE A 161 -13.36 -2.47 -42.06
C ILE A 161 -12.69 -1.23 -41.45
N LEU A 162 -13.26 -0.05 -41.68
CA LEU A 162 -12.77 1.19 -41.07
C LEU A 162 -12.88 1.15 -39.52
N CYS A 163 -14.01 0.69 -38.99
CA CYS A 163 -14.20 0.52 -37.55
C CYS A 163 -13.19 -0.47 -36.94
N LEU A 164 -12.94 -1.60 -37.60
CA LEU A 164 -11.97 -2.60 -37.14
C LEU A 164 -10.52 -2.05 -37.14
N TRP A 165 -10.17 -1.20 -38.11
CA TRP A 165 -8.88 -0.49 -38.12
C TRP A 165 -8.73 0.45 -36.92
N ILE A 166 -9.74 1.28 -36.65
CA ILE A 166 -9.75 2.20 -35.50
C ILE A 166 -9.59 1.40 -34.20
N LEU A 167 -10.35 0.32 -34.05
CA LEU A 167 -10.30 -0.54 -32.89
C LEU A 167 -8.92 -1.20 -32.72
N THR A 168 -8.31 -1.65 -33.83
CA THR A 168 -6.96 -2.21 -33.84
C THR A 168 -5.94 -1.18 -33.35
N SER A 169 -6.03 0.07 -33.82
CA SER A 169 -5.18 1.16 -33.33
C SER A 169 -5.34 1.41 -31.83
N VAL A 170 -6.57 1.36 -31.30
CA VAL A 170 -6.84 1.49 -29.86
C VAL A 170 -6.24 0.32 -29.06
N CYS A 171 -6.35 -0.93 -29.55
CA CYS A 171 -5.75 -2.10 -28.90
C CYS A 171 -4.21 -2.00 -28.83
N TRP A 172 -3.57 -1.48 -29.89
CA TRP A 172 -2.13 -1.20 -29.88
C TRP A 172 -1.73 -0.14 -28.86
N PHE A 173 -2.53 0.93 -28.73
CA PHE A 173 -2.33 1.94 -27.72
C PHE A 173 -2.44 1.37 -26.29
N LEU A 174 -3.48 0.57 -26.02
CA LEU A 174 -3.65 -0.11 -24.73
C LEU A 174 -2.49 -1.07 -24.43
N THR A 175 -1.99 -1.77 -25.44
CA THR A 175 -0.81 -2.63 -25.29
C THR A 175 0.41 -1.84 -24.82
N GLY A 176 0.66 -0.67 -25.39
CA GLY A 176 1.74 0.21 -24.95
C GLY A 176 1.56 0.71 -23.51
N PHE A 177 0.33 1.06 -23.15
CA PHE A 177 -0.01 1.48 -21.79
C PHE A 177 0.20 0.34 -20.76
N ASP A 178 -0.27 -0.87 -21.04
CA ASP A 178 -0.10 -2.02 -20.15
C ASP A 178 1.35 -2.45 -20.03
N TYR A 179 2.12 -2.34 -21.12
CA TYR A 179 3.56 -2.55 -21.09
C TYR A 179 4.24 -1.53 -20.16
N PHE A 180 3.88 -0.26 -20.26
CA PHE A 180 4.36 0.77 -19.33
C PHE A 180 4.01 0.44 -17.88
N LEU A 181 2.79 0.00 -17.59
CA LEU A 181 2.39 -0.41 -16.23
C LEU A 181 3.19 -1.61 -15.72
N HIS A 182 3.48 -2.58 -16.58
CA HIS A 182 4.34 -3.72 -16.21
C HIS A 182 5.75 -3.26 -15.85
N THR A 183 6.37 -2.40 -16.68
CA THR A 183 7.71 -1.87 -16.42
C THR A 183 7.72 -1.03 -15.13
N PHE A 184 6.74 -0.14 -14.97
CA PHE A 184 6.61 0.65 -13.75
C PHE A 184 6.46 -0.21 -12.49
N ALA A 185 5.67 -1.29 -12.55
CA ALA A 185 5.52 -2.22 -11.43
C ALA A 185 6.83 -2.97 -11.12
N ASP A 186 7.60 -3.32 -12.15
CA ASP A 186 8.90 -4.00 -11.98
C ASP A 186 9.95 -3.06 -11.35
N ASP A 187 10.00 -1.81 -11.83
CA ASP A 187 10.89 -0.77 -11.30
C ASP A 187 10.53 -0.42 -9.85
N ALA A 188 9.24 -0.21 -9.56
CA ALA A 188 8.75 0.06 -8.21
C ALA A 188 9.08 -1.09 -7.25
N CYS A 189 8.87 -2.33 -7.67
CA CYS A 189 9.20 -3.50 -6.86
C CYS A 189 10.71 -3.65 -6.63
N SER A 190 11.52 -3.36 -7.65
CA SER A 190 12.98 -3.35 -7.51
C SER A 190 13.44 -2.27 -6.53
N ALA A 191 12.81 -1.09 -6.55
CA ALA A 191 13.08 -0.02 -5.59
C ALA A 191 12.69 -0.41 -4.15
N PHE A 192 11.55 -1.09 -3.96
CA PHE A 192 11.19 -1.63 -2.64
C PHE A 192 12.16 -2.72 -2.17
N GLU A 193 12.62 -3.60 -3.06
CA GLU A 193 13.59 -4.65 -2.73
C GLU A 193 14.96 -4.05 -2.35
N GLU A 194 15.41 -3.02 -3.06
CA GLU A 194 16.61 -2.25 -2.74
C GLU A 194 16.46 -1.53 -1.38
N PHE A 195 15.31 -0.92 -1.12
CA PHE A 195 15.01 -0.27 0.15
C PHE A 195 15.03 -1.25 1.32
N VAL A 196 14.45 -2.44 1.18
CA VAL A 196 14.46 -3.47 2.22
C VAL A 196 15.89 -3.93 2.53
N ARG A 197 16.73 -4.10 1.51
CA ARG A 197 18.15 -4.48 1.67
C ARG A 197 18.98 -3.37 2.30
N SER A 198 18.82 -2.15 1.80
CA SER A 198 19.57 -0.98 2.24
C SER A 198 18.66 0.26 2.31
N PRO A 199 18.02 0.49 3.47
CA PRO A 199 17.12 1.63 3.64
C PRO A 199 17.80 2.98 3.46
N GLN A 200 19.13 3.06 3.63
CA GLN A 200 19.89 4.31 3.60
C GLN A 200 20.54 4.60 2.24
N ASN A 201 20.97 3.57 1.51
CA ASN A 201 21.63 3.74 0.21
C ASN A 201 20.69 3.50 -0.98
N SER A 202 19.37 3.52 -0.75
CA SER A 202 18.36 3.30 -1.78
C SER A 202 17.74 4.62 -2.23
N SER A 203 17.27 4.62 -3.48
CA SER A 203 16.50 5.74 -4.06
C SER A 203 15.29 6.11 -3.19
N LEU A 204 14.54 5.11 -2.72
CA LEU A 204 13.37 5.29 -1.85
C LEU A 204 13.77 5.80 -0.45
N GLY A 205 14.91 5.34 0.06
CA GLY A 205 15.49 5.78 1.33
C GLY A 205 15.76 7.27 1.39
N SER A 206 16.31 7.83 0.30
CA SER A 206 16.59 9.27 0.18
C SER A 206 15.34 10.15 0.17
N MET A 207 14.18 9.58 -0.19
CA MET A 207 12.89 10.29 -0.25
C MET A 207 12.08 10.17 1.04
N LEU A 208 12.35 9.14 1.85
CA LEU A 208 11.68 8.92 3.13
C LEU A 208 12.45 9.66 4.25
N PRO A 209 11.76 10.32 5.20
CA PRO A 209 12.40 11.00 6.33
C PRO A 209 12.87 9.98 7.40
N CYS A 210 13.56 8.92 6.97
CA CYS A 210 14.09 7.88 7.84
C CYS A 210 15.48 8.30 8.29
N ILE A 211 15.63 8.52 9.59
CA ILE A 211 16.88 8.98 10.19
C ILE A 211 17.91 7.85 10.12
N ASN A 212 19.19 8.20 9.96
CA ASN A 212 20.30 7.24 9.99
C ASN A 212 20.21 6.33 11.22
N ASP A 213 20.34 5.01 11.01
CA ASP A 213 20.18 4.02 12.08
C ASP A 213 21.16 4.24 13.25
N SER A 214 22.38 4.70 12.93
CA SER A 214 23.39 5.06 13.94
C SER A 214 23.00 6.27 14.81
N PHE A 215 22.31 7.26 14.24
CA PHE A 215 21.85 8.44 14.98
C PHE A 215 20.55 8.13 15.73
N SER A 216 19.63 7.43 15.08
CA SER A 216 18.37 6.95 15.66
C SER A 216 18.60 6.07 16.90
N GLY A 217 19.53 5.11 16.79
CA GLY A 217 19.93 4.24 17.90
C GLY A 217 20.51 5.03 19.08
N LYS A 218 21.38 6.01 18.82
CA LYS A 218 21.94 6.88 19.86
C LYS A 218 20.87 7.72 20.55
N LEU A 219 19.96 8.34 19.79
CA LEU A 219 18.89 9.17 20.35
C LEU A 219 17.95 8.35 21.24
N ILE A 220 17.52 7.17 20.77
CA ILE A 220 16.66 6.28 21.55
C ILE A 220 17.40 5.77 22.81
N ALA A 221 18.68 5.41 22.70
CA ALA A 221 19.49 4.99 23.83
C ALA A 221 19.71 6.12 24.85
N GLU A 222 19.86 7.37 24.41
CA GLU A 222 19.99 8.54 25.28
C GLU A 222 18.70 8.82 26.07
N ILE A 223 17.54 8.72 25.41
CA ILE A 223 16.24 8.81 26.08
C ILE A 223 16.09 7.67 27.09
N GLY A 224 16.42 6.43 26.71
CA GLY A 224 16.38 5.27 27.60
C GLY A 224 17.30 5.41 28.81
N SER A 225 18.55 5.85 28.59
CA SER A 225 19.52 6.14 29.66
C SER A 225 19.00 7.19 30.63
N THR A 226 18.38 8.26 30.13
CA THR A 226 17.87 9.34 30.98
C THR A 226 16.74 8.84 31.89
N ILE A 227 15.82 8.04 31.35
CA ILE A 227 14.72 7.45 32.14
C ILE A 227 15.26 6.42 33.14
N HIS A 228 16.21 5.57 32.72
CA HIS A 228 16.88 4.60 33.59
C HIS A 228 17.56 5.30 34.78
N SER A 229 18.40 6.30 34.52
CA SER A 229 19.09 7.08 35.57
C SER A 229 18.10 7.72 36.54
N PHE A 230 16.99 8.29 36.04
CA PHE A 230 15.94 8.85 36.88
C PHE A 230 15.31 7.78 37.79
N ILE A 231 14.98 6.60 37.26
CA ILE A 231 14.36 5.53 38.05
C ILE A 231 15.34 4.98 39.10
N VAL A 232 16.62 4.86 38.77
CA VAL A 232 17.68 4.44 39.70
C VAL A 232 17.82 5.43 40.86
N GLU A 233 17.87 6.73 40.57
CA GLU A 233 17.93 7.79 41.58
C GLU A 233 16.66 7.85 42.44
N LEU A 234 15.49 7.68 41.82
CA LEU A 234 14.22 7.62 42.53
C LEU A 234 14.19 6.42 43.50
N ASN A 235 14.64 5.25 43.04
CA ASN A 235 14.72 4.04 43.86
C ASN A 235 15.69 4.19 45.04
N SER A 236 16.82 4.89 44.86
CA SER A 236 17.76 5.15 45.95
C SER A 236 17.13 6.07 47.01
N ASN A 237 16.48 7.16 46.61
CA ASN A 237 15.82 8.10 47.51
C ASN A 237 14.63 7.47 48.25
N VAL A 238 13.82 6.66 47.57
CA VAL A 238 12.72 5.90 48.19
C VAL A 238 13.25 4.92 49.22
N SER A 239 14.39 4.28 48.96
CA SER A 239 15.01 3.36 49.93
C SER A 239 15.46 4.07 51.22
N VAL A 240 15.96 5.30 51.11
CA VAL A 240 16.31 6.15 52.27
C VAL A 240 15.06 6.51 53.04
N MET A 241 13.97 6.88 52.36
CA MET A 241 12.70 7.25 53.00
C MET A 241 12.09 6.07 53.78
N TYR A 242 12.11 4.85 53.23
CA TYR A 242 11.63 3.67 53.95
C TYR A 242 12.44 3.36 55.22
N ARG A 243 13.77 3.57 55.19
CA ARG A 243 14.63 3.43 56.37
C ARG A 243 14.28 4.47 57.44
N LEU A 244 14.07 5.72 57.05
CA LEU A 244 13.69 6.79 57.98
C LEU A 244 12.33 6.56 58.65
N LEU A 245 11.40 5.89 57.95
CA LEU A 245 10.07 5.56 58.47
C LEU A 245 10.05 4.28 59.32
N GLY A 246 11.19 3.60 59.51
CA GLY A 246 11.26 2.35 60.27
C GLY A 246 10.56 1.16 59.60
N ILE A 247 10.23 1.24 58.31
CA ILE A 247 9.49 0.20 57.56
C ILE A 247 10.45 -0.92 57.12
N GLY A 248 11.39 -1.34 57.96
CA GLY A 248 12.48 -2.25 57.55
C GLY A 248 13.13 -3.12 58.63
N GLU A 249 12.74 -3.04 59.90
CA GLU A 249 13.40 -3.81 60.98
C GLU A 249 12.67 -5.10 61.40
N GLY A 250 11.50 -5.39 60.83
CA GLY A 250 10.76 -6.63 61.12
C GLY A 250 10.81 -7.64 59.97
N ASN A 251 11.69 -8.65 60.10
CA ASN A 251 11.79 -9.88 59.30
C ASN A 251 12.38 -9.72 57.88
N GLY A 252 13.68 -10.04 57.80
CA GLY A 252 14.56 -9.89 56.63
C GLY A 252 14.33 -10.84 55.45
N GLU A 253 13.10 -11.13 55.02
CA GLU A 253 12.93 -11.87 53.75
C GLU A 253 11.63 -11.62 52.96
N LEU A 254 10.63 -10.88 53.47
CA LEU A 254 9.34 -10.73 52.75
C LEU A 254 8.92 -9.31 52.35
N ILE A 255 9.68 -8.29 52.74
CA ILE A 255 9.43 -6.89 52.34
C ILE A 255 10.71 -6.31 51.74
N GLY A 256 11.29 -7.04 50.78
CA GLY A 256 12.20 -6.43 49.82
C GLY A 256 11.44 -5.27 49.18
N LEU A 257 11.88 -4.04 49.47
CA LEU A 257 11.32 -2.77 49.01
C LEU A 257 10.67 -2.93 47.64
N ARG A 258 9.34 -2.72 47.51
CA ARG A 258 8.72 -2.60 46.20
C ARG A 258 9.38 -1.42 45.49
N LYS A 259 10.37 -1.71 44.64
CA LYS A 259 11.08 -0.72 43.85
C LYS A 259 10.18 -0.25 42.71
N ILE A 260 10.40 0.99 42.27
CA ILE A 260 9.86 1.46 41.02
C ILE A 260 10.45 0.59 39.90
N CYS A 261 9.56 0.05 39.07
CA CYS A 261 9.86 -0.74 37.90
C CYS A 261 10.72 0.06 36.93
N ASP A 262 11.87 -0.51 36.57
CA ASP A 262 12.75 -0.01 35.53
C ASP A 262 12.68 -0.95 34.31
N PRO A 263 12.06 -0.53 33.21
CA PRO A 263 11.90 -1.36 32.03
C PRO A 263 13.14 -1.36 31.12
N PHE A 264 14.23 -0.67 31.49
CA PHE A 264 15.46 -0.60 30.70
C PHE A 264 16.53 -1.55 31.22
N SER A 265 17.35 -2.10 30.31
CA SER A 265 18.60 -2.73 30.70
C SER A 265 19.62 -1.68 31.15
N GLY A 266 20.62 -2.10 31.94
CA GLY A 266 21.73 -1.22 32.30
C GLY A 266 22.62 -0.86 31.12
N ALA A 267 23.64 -0.04 31.39
CA ALA A 267 24.65 0.32 30.42
C ALA A 267 25.26 -0.92 29.73
N PRO A 268 25.61 -0.85 28.43
CA PRO A 268 25.67 0.36 27.60
C PRO A 268 24.46 0.59 26.68
N ASN A 269 23.56 -0.39 26.51
CA ASN A 269 22.58 -0.39 25.41
C ASN A 269 21.19 0.14 25.79
N TYR A 270 20.84 0.22 27.08
CA TYR A 270 19.56 0.73 27.59
C TYR A 270 18.34 0.23 26.80
N THR A 271 18.31 -1.07 26.52
CA THR A 271 17.25 -1.70 25.74
C THR A 271 15.96 -1.75 26.54
N TYR A 272 14.87 -1.22 25.98
CA TYR A 272 13.55 -1.27 26.57
C TYR A 272 12.95 -2.68 26.47
N VAL A 273 12.61 -3.27 27.62
CA VAL A 273 11.97 -4.58 27.74
C VAL A 273 10.83 -4.44 28.75
N SER A 274 9.58 -4.40 28.28
CA SER A 274 8.43 -4.19 29.18
C SER A 274 8.24 -5.32 30.21
N GLN A 275 8.82 -6.50 29.95
CA GLN A 275 8.76 -7.69 30.81
C GLN A 275 9.87 -7.73 31.87
N ASN A 276 10.83 -6.79 31.88
CA ASN A 276 11.91 -6.77 32.87
C ASN A 276 11.45 -6.44 34.30
N CYS A 277 10.20 -6.02 34.46
CA CYS A 277 9.69 -5.62 35.76
C CYS A 277 9.04 -6.80 36.50
N PRO A 278 9.48 -7.08 37.75
CA PRO A 278 8.83 -8.05 38.63
C PRO A 278 7.34 -7.75 38.83
N HIS A 279 6.52 -8.79 39.04
CA HIS A 279 5.07 -8.65 39.26
C HIS A 279 4.72 -7.80 40.49
N ASP A 280 5.63 -7.68 41.46
CA ASP A 280 5.51 -6.91 42.69
C ASP A 280 6.10 -5.49 42.59
N ALA A 281 6.70 -5.12 41.46
CA ALA A 281 7.28 -3.79 41.25
C ALA A 281 6.21 -2.71 41.05
N ILE A 282 6.48 -1.49 41.54
CA ILE A 282 5.55 -0.35 41.41
C ILE A 282 5.77 0.31 40.06
N ARG A 283 4.72 0.49 39.26
CA ARG A 283 4.81 1.32 38.05
C ARG A 283 5.04 2.76 38.44
N ILE A 284 5.88 3.46 37.69
CA ILE A 284 6.20 4.86 38.01
C ILE A 284 4.96 5.74 38.11
N GLY A 285 3.94 5.53 37.26
CA GLY A 285 2.65 6.24 37.31
C GLY A 285 1.80 5.95 38.56
N ASP A 286 2.09 4.87 39.30
CA ASP A 286 1.41 4.52 40.54
C ASP A 286 2.11 5.08 41.79
N LEU A 287 3.32 5.62 41.65
CA LEU A 287 4.06 6.26 42.75
C LEU A 287 3.24 7.32 43.52
N PRO A 288 2.49 8.23 42.86
CA PRO A 288 1.72 9.24 43.58
C PRO A 288 0.61 8.63 44.44
N LYS A 289 0.09 7.45 44.08
CA LYS A 289 -0.90 6.73 44.90
C LYS A 289 -0.29 6.24 46.22
N ALA A 290 1.02 5.96 46.25
CA ALA A 290 1.74 5.65 47.48
C ALA A 290 2.02 6.93 48.30
N LEU A 291 2.41 8.02 47.63
CA LEU A 291 2.76 9.29 48.27
C LEU A 291 1.57 10.04 48.90
N VAL A 292 0.35 9.84 48.40
CA VAL A 292 -0.85 10.53 48.92
C VAL A 292 -1.07 10.29 50.42
N ARG A 293 -0.67 9.12 50.93
CA ARG A 293 -0.82 8.74 52.34
C ARG A 293 0.04 9.59 53.28
N PHE A 294 1.14 10.14 52.76
CA PHE A 294 2.08 10.96 53.51
C PHE A 294 1.88 12.46 53.23
N THR A 295 0.87 12.81 52.42
CA THR A 295 0.63 14.19 51.96
C THR A 295 -0.23 14.95 52.94
N CYS A 296 0.26 16.13 53.35
CA CYS A 296 -0.48 17.11 54.12
C CYS A 296 -1.37 17.94 53.20
N ARG A 297 -2.70 17.96 53.44
CA ARG A 297 -3.63 18.74 52.62
C ARG A 297 -3.53 20.21 53.04
N GLY A 298 -3.72 21.14 52.10
CA GLY A 298 -3.58 22.57 52.38
C GLY A 298 -4.55 23.15 53.42
N GLU A 299 -5.61 22.41 53.77
CA GLU A 299 -6.58 22.77 54.81
C GLU A 299 -6.11 22.39 56.22
N ASP A 300 -5.17 21.43 56.33
CA ASP A 300 -4.66 20.91 57.60
C ASP A 300 -3.52 21.82 58.12
N THR A 301 -3.46 22.04 59.43
CA THR A 301 -2.30 22.72 60.04
C THR A 301 -1.05 21.82 60.01
N ILE A 302 0.14 22.43 60.03
CA ILE A 302 1.41 21.68 60.03
C ILE A 302 1.49 20.74 61.25
N GLU A 303 1.00 21.18 62.42
CA GLU A 303 0.97 20.32 63.62
C GLU A 303 0.04 19.12 63.46
N GLU A 304 -1.12 19.29 62.84
CA GLU A 304 -2.10 18.23 62.63
C GLU A 304 -1.62 17.19 61.61
N CYS A 305 -0.98 17.65 60.53
CA CYS A 305 -0.31 16.77 59.59
C CYS A 305 0.81 15.95 60.24
N ARG A 306 1.67 16.61 61.04
CA ARG A 306 2.76 15.92 61.75
C ARG A 306 2.23 14.88 62.73
N LYS A 307 1.14 15.16 63.46
CA LYS A 307 0.47 14.18 64.34
C LYS A 307 -0.06 12.97 63.57
N ASN A 308 -0.57 13.19 62.36
CA ASN A 308 -1.09 12.14 61.49
C ASN A 308 -0.02 11.43 60.64
N GLY A 309 1.28 11.68 60.91
CA GLY A 309 2.39 11.09 60.15
C GLY A 309 2.52 11.59 58.71
N LYS A 310 1.85 12.70 58.36
CA LYS A 310 1.93 13.36 57.06
C LYS A 310 3.01 14.44 57.10
N PHE A 311 4.00 14.33 56.23
CA PHE A 311 5.13 15.26 56.18
C PHE A 311 5.39 15.83 54.78
N LEU A 312 4.75 15.29 53.73
CA LEU A 312 4.91 15.76 52.36
C LEU A 312 3.98 16.94 52.08
N PRO A 313 4.48 18.13 51.72
CA PRO A 313 3.62 19.26 51.34
C PRO A 313 2.80 18.96 50.07
N PHE A 314 1.60 19.51 49.99
CA PHE A 314 0.72 19.33 48.82
C PHE A 314 1.36 19.80 47.49
N ALA A 315 2.16 20.87 47.52
CA ALA A 315 2.89 21.35 46.34
C ALA A 315 3.92 20.31 45.83
N SER A 316 4.68 19.71 46.76
CA SER A 316 5.65 18.66 46.43
C SER A 316 4.98 17.39 45.91
N TYR A 317 3.80 17.05 46.46
CA TYR A 317 2.97 15.96 45.95
C TYR A 317 2.53 16.22 44.50
N ASN A 318 2.01 17.40 44.19
CA ASN A 318 1.56 17.73 42.83
C ASN A 318 2.72 17.72 41.83
N MET A 319 3.90 18.19 42.24
CA MET A 319 5.12 18.10 41.43
C MET A 319 5.51 16.64 41.18
N ALA A 320 5.56 15.82 42.22
CA ALA A 320 5.87 14.39 42.10
C ALA A 320 4.85 13.66 41.21
N HIS A 321 3.56 13.99 41.34
CA HIS A 321 2.49 13.47 40.48
C HIS A 321 2.71 13.83 39.01
N ALA A 322 3.03 15.09 38.71
CA ALA A 322 3.27 15.55 37.34
C ALA A 322 4.46 14.85 36.68
N TYR A 323 5.60 14.74 37.38
CA TYR A 323 6.79 14.05 36.87
C TYR A 323 6.56 12.54 36.72
N SER A 324 5.98 11.90 37.73
CA SER A 324 5.63 10.47 37.69
C SER A 324 4.72 10.15 36.49
N ARG A 325 3.65 10.93 36.30
CA ARG A 325 2.71 10.71 35.20
C ARG A 325 3.36 10.99 33.85
N SER A 326 4.20 12.02 33.76
CA SER A 326 4.90 12.38 32.53
C SER A 326 5.91 11.32 32.09
N ILE A 327 6.61 10.68 33.04
CA ILE A 327 7.51 9.57 32.72
C ILE A 327 6.72 8.33 32.33
N GLN A 328 5.60 8.03 32.99
CA GLN A 328 4.70 6.96 32.54
C GLN A 328 4.22 7.21 31.11
N ASP A 329 3.78 8.42 30.82
CA ASP A 329 3.34 8.84 29.49
C ASP A 329 4.47 8.69 28.45
N MET A 330 5.72 9.02 28.79
CA MET A 330 6.88 8.75 27.94
C MET A 330 7.14 7.25 27.71
N LEU A 331 7.02 6.42 28.76
CA LEU A 331 7.16 4.97 28.65
C LEU A 331 6.08 4.36 27.75
N ASP A 332 4.86 4.87 27.82
CA ASP A 332 3.72 4.38 27.02
C ASP A 332 3.92 4.63 25.51
N ILE A 333 4.60 5.73 25.13
CA ILE A 333 4.90 6.05 23.72
C ILE A 333 6.30 5.63 23.27
N TYR A 334 7.15 5.15 24.17
CA TYR A 334 8.52 4.76 23.86
C TYR A 334 8.60 3.74 22.70
N PRO A 335 7.75 2.70 22.64
CA PRO A 335 7.74 1.78 21.50
C PRO A 335 7.39 2.46 20.17
N ASP A 336 6.43 3.38 20.17
CA ASP A 336 6.06 4.13 18.96
C ASP A 336 7.20 5.05 18.50
N LEU A 337 7.86 5.74 19.44
CA LEU A 337 9.06 6.55 19.16
C LEU A 337 10.16 5.68 18.55
N GLN A 338 10.45 4.52 19.15
CA GLN A 338 11.46 3.61 18.63
C GLN A 338 11.13 3.14 17.21
N ARG A 339 9.87 2.79 16.93
CA ARG A 339 9.43 2.34 15.60
C ARG A 339 9.48 3.44 14.55
N LEU A 340 9.17 4.69 14.93
CA LEU A 340 9.24 5.84 14.04
C LEU A 340 10.69 6.22 13.74
N THR A 341 11.54 6.36 14.76
CA THR A 341 12.93 6.79 14.58
C THR A 341 13.76 5.73 13.84
N LYS A 342 13.50 4.43 14.07
CA LYS A 342 14.18 3.33 13.34
C LYS A 342 13.53 3.01 11.99
N CYS A 343 12.50 3.77 11.57
CA CYS A 343 11.78 3.56 10.31
C CYS A 343 11.20 2.12 10.18
N THR A 344 10.99 1.43 11.30
CA THR A 344 10.59 0.02 11.33
C THR A 344 9.17 -0.17 10.78
N ILE A 345 8.29 0.83 10.94
CA ILE A 345 6.93 0.80 10.36
C ILE A 345 7.01 0.66 8.83
N VAL A 346 7.77 1.54 8.19
CA VAL A 346 7.91 1.55 6.73
C VAL A 346 8.69 0.33 6.26
N LYS A 347 9.77 -0.04 6.96
CA LYS A 347 10.60 -1.21 6.61
C LYS A 347 9.80 -2.52 6.65
N ASN A 348 9.12 -2.82 7.76
CA ASN A 348 8.38 -4.08 7.91
C ASN A 348 7.27 -4.23 6.87
N LYS A 349 6.64 -3.12 6.50
CA LYS A 349 5.60 -3.13 5.47
C LYS A 349 6.16 -3.15 4.05
N ALA A 350 7.31 -2.54 3.80
CA ALA A 350 8.02 -2.71 2.53
C ALA A 350 8.43 -4.18 2.34
N GLU A 351 8.89 -4.86 3.40
CA GLU A 351 9.13 -6.31 3.39
C GLU A 351 7.85 -7.09 3.05
N GLU A 352 6.70 -6.70 3.61
CA GLU A 352 5.40 -7.30 3.28
C GLU A 352 5.04 -7.11 1.79
N ILE A 353 5.26 -5.92 1.22
CA ILE A 353 5.04 -5.62 -0.21
C ILE A 353 5.94 -6.49 -1.09
N VAL A 354 7.24 -6.52 -0.80
CA VAL A 354 8.22 -7.30 -1.58
C VAL A 354 7.87 -8.79 -1.56
N LEU A 355 7.55 -9.32 -0.38
CA LEU A 355 7.31 -10.75 -0.20
C LEU A 355 5.95 -11.19 -0.79
N HIS A 356 4.89 -10.41 -0.59
CA HIS A 356 3.52 -10.86 -0.90
C HIS A 356 2.88 -10.20 -2.12
N GLN A 357 3.27 -8.97 -2.49
CA GLN A 357 2.59 -8.21 -3.55
C GLN A 357 3.40 -8.11 -4.83
N CYS A 358 4.74 -8.02 -4.75
CA CYS A 358 5.58 -7.79 -5.92
C CYS A 358 5.58 -8.92 -6.95
N LYS A 359 5.70 -10.17 -6.51
CA LYS A 359 5.63 -11.31 -7.45
C LYS A 359 4.26 -11.43 -8.12
N PRO A 360 3.12 -11.36 -7.39
CA PRO A 360 1.81 -11.39 -8.02
C PRO A 360 1.53 -10.24 -8.99
N ILE A 361 1.93 -9.00 -8.65
CA ILE A 361 1.64 -7.83 -9.50
C ILE A 361 2.44 -7.87 -10.81
N ARG A 362 3.72 -8.29 -10.75
CA ARG A 362 4.56 -8.47 -11.94
C ARG A 362 3.98 -9.54 -12.87
N ILE A 363 3.52 -10.65 -12.30
CA ILE A 363 2.90 -11.72 -13.08
C ILE A 363 1.58 -11.26 -13.70
N SER A 364 0.69 -10.60 -12.94
CA SER A 364 -0.62 -10.17 -13.47
C SER A 364 -0.49 -9.11 -14.56
N THR A 365 0.37 -8.10 -14.36
CA THR A 365 0.64 -7.08 -15.38
C THR A 365 1.31 -7.68 -16.61
N LYS A 366 2.23 -8.64 -16.43
CA LYS A 366 2.86 -9.38 -17.54
C LYS A 366 1.85 -10.14 -18.38
N LEU A 367 0.95 -10.85 -17.72
CA LEU A 367 -0.13 -11.60 -18.37
C LEU A 367 -1.06 -10.65 -19.12
N LEU A 368 -1.44 -9.51 -18.52
CA LEU A 368 -2.34 -8.55 -19.14
C LEU A 368 -1.74 -7.99 -20.44
N TRP A 369 -0.53 -7.42 -20.40
CA TRP A 369 0.07 -6.83 -21.60
C TRP A 369 0.31 -7.89 -22.70
N ALA A 370 0.71 -9.10 -22.33
CA ALA A 370 0.90 -10.19 -23.30
C ALA A 370 -0.43 -10.62 -23.95
N SER A 371 -1.52 -10.59 -23.19
CA SER A 371 -2.87 -10.91 -23.66
C SER A 371 -3.36 -9.89 -24.69
N ILE A 372 -3.25 -8.60 -24.36
CA ILE A 372 -3.70 -7.53 -25.26
C ILE A 372 -2.80 -7.41 -26.50
N MET A 373 -1.50 -7.70 -26.37
CA MET A 373 -0.59 -7.81 -27.51
C MET A 373 -1.01 -8.95 -28.45
N SER A 374 -1.33 -10.12 -27.89
CA SER A 374 -1.82 -11.26 -28.68
C SER A 374 -3.12 -10.92 -29.41
N LEU A 375 -4.09 -10.30 -28.72
CA LEU A 375 -5.33 -9.84 -29.33
C LEU A 375 -5.06 -8.83 -30.45
N SER A 376 -4.18 -7.86 -30.23
CA SER A 376 -3.82 -6.83 -31.21
C SER A 376 -3.22 -7.44 -32.49
N ILE A 377 -2.34 -8.43 -32.37
CA ILE A 377 -1.77 -9.15 -33.52
C ILE A 377 -2.88 -9.88 -34.31
N ILE A 378 -3.76 -10.61 -33.61
CA ILE A 378 -4.88 -11.33 -34.24
C ILE A 378 -5.79 -10.35 -34.98
N MET A 379 -6.08 -9.20 -34.38
CA MET A 379 -6.91 -8.16 -34.98
C MET A 379 -6.28 -7.58 -36.26
N VAL A 380 -4.98 -7.33 -36.28
CA VAL A 380 -4.27 -6.88 -37.50
C VAL A 380 -4.42 -7.91 -38.62
N VAL A 381 -4.13 -9.18 -38.33
CA VAL A 381 -4.22 -10.26 -39.34
C VAL A 381 -5.66 -10.42 -39.84
N LEU A 382 -6.63 -10.33 -38.94
CA LEU A 382 -8.05 -10.39 -39.25
C LEU A 382 -8.47 -9.22 -40.15
N VAL A 383 -8.06 -8.00 -39.85
CA VAL A 383 -8.35 -6.82 -40.69
C VAL A 383 -7.72 -6.92 -42.07
N ILE A 384 -6.46 -7.36 -42.17
CA ILE A 384 -5.78 -7.57 -43.47
C ILE A 384 -6.53 -8.62 -44.29
N THR A 385 -6.98 -9.71 -43.66
CA THR A 385 -7.75 -10.77 -44.33
C THR A 385 -9.09 -10.24 -44.85
N TRP A 386 -9.78 -9.41 -44.07
CA TRP A 386 -11.01 -8.73 -44.49
C TRP A 386 -10.79 -7.76 -45.66
N VAL A 387 -9.71 -6.97 -45.63
CA VAL A 387 -9.34 -6.06 -46.72
C VAL A 387 -9.04 -6.83 -48.01
N ALA A 388 -8.29 -7.93 -47.90
CA ALA A 388 -8.00 -8.79 -49.04
C ALA A 388 -9.28 -9.33 -49.69
N GLU A 389 -10.25 -9.78 -48.89
CA GLU A 389 -11.53 -10.25 -49.42
C GLU A 389 -12.37 -9.11 -50.05
N ALA A 390 -12.34 -7.91 -49.48
CA ALA A 390 -13.00 -6.72 -50.03
C ALA A 390 -12.44 -6.33 -51.42
N LEU A 391 -11.11 -6.36 -51.57
CA LEU A 391 -10.42 -6.02 -52.81
C LEU A 391 -10.72 -7.06 -53.91
N ARG A 392 -10.70 -8.35 -53.58
CA ARG A 392 -11.03 -9.44 -54.51
C ARG A 392 -12.47 -9.38 -55.02
N CYS A 393 -13.38 -8.90 -54.17
CA CYS A 393 -14.77 -8.66 -54.55
C CYS A 393 -14.94 -7.43 -55.48
N THR A 394 -13.93 -6.58 -55.59
CA THR A 394 -13.93 -5.36 -56.44
C THR A 394 -13.35 -5.62 -57.84
N GLU A 395 -12.38 -6.55 -57.97
CA GLU A 395 -11.78 -6.92 -59.26
C GLU A 395 -12.62 -7.88 -60.13
N LYS A 396 -13.63 -8.55 -59.56
CA LYS A 396 -14.51 -9.44 -60.33
C LYS A 396 -15.58 -8.65 -61.08
N PRO A 397 -15.76 -8.83 -62.41
CA PRO A 397 -16.85 -8.21 -63.14
C PRO A 397 -18.22 -8.64 -62.60
N LEU A 398 -19.15 -7.69 -62.59
CA LEU A 398 -20.45 -7.67 -61.89
C LEU A 398 -21.38 -8.88 -62.11
N SER A 399 -21.06 -9.81 -63.00
CA SER A 399 -21.90 -10.97 -63.35
C SER A 399 -21.56 -12.26 -62.59
N ALA A 400 -20.42 -12.35 -61.90
CA ALA A 400 -19.99 -13.61 -61.26
C ALA A 400 -20.36 -13.75 -59.76
N CYS A 401 -20.71 -12.65 -59.07
CA CYS A 401 -21.18 -12.70 -57.67
C CYS A 401 -22.69 -12.94 -57.53
N PHE A 402 -23.44 -13.05 -58.64
CA PHE A 402 -24.91 -13.03 -58.65
C PHE A 402 -25.58 -14.35 -59.04
N LYS A 403 -24.88 -15.49 -58.99
CA LYS A 403 -25.55 -16.78 -59.21
C LYS A 403 -25.89 -17.46 -57.89
N THR A 404 -27.12 -17.22 -57.44
CA THR A 404 -27.88 -18.20 -56.65
C THR A 404 -27.94 -19.53 -57.41
N PRO A 405 -27.80 -20.70 -56.75
CA PRO A 405 -28.00 -21.98 -57.39
C PRO A 405 -29.50 -22.15 -57.65
N THR A 406 -29.95 -21.87 -58.86
CA THR A 406 -31.27 -22.30 -59.31
C THR A 406 -31.25 -23.81 -59.49
N SER A 407 -31.99 -24.49 -58.63
CA SER A 407 -32.42 -25.89 -58.75
C SER A 407 -32.88 -26.19 -60.18
N ARG A 408 -32.38 -27.30 -60.71
CA ARG A 408 -33.03 -28.05 -61.78
C ARG A 408 -33.12 -29.50 -61.33
#